data_AF-A0AAJ2C9I8-F1
#
_entry.id   AF-A0AAJ2C9I8-F1
#
_cell.length_a   1.000
_cell.length_b   1.000
_cell.length_c   1.000
_cell.angle_alpha   90.00
_cell.angle_beta   90.00
_cell.angle_gamma   90.00
#
_symmetry.space_group_name_H-M   'P 1'
#
loop_
_entity.id
_entity.type
_entity.pdbx_description
1 polymer ?
#
loop_
_entity_poly.entity_id
_entity_poly.type
_entity_poly.pdbx_seq_one_letter_code
_entity_poly.pdbx_strand_id
1 'polypeptide(L)'
;MNYVVMKGSTSQGGNMLSEKEIRQINGDANRLNHSLSPEMHEKLNKILADEEVANFFYAKLYTTALQLLFNTTKISEDRNTPLKMQDVLEPLGIKYFQYKALLQGKGKASTLNQLIHALALQGIEYSKLLHSEALIEMADDYMTHILGK
;
A
#
# COMPACT_ATOMS: atom_id res chain seq x y z
N MET A 1 -36.20 -22.04 20.51
CA MET A 1 -35.28 -21.08 21.16
C MET A 1 -34.92 -20.04 20.13
N ASN A 2 -35.40 -18.80 20.31
CA ASN A 2 -35.15 -17.68 19.42
C ASN A 2 -33.81 -17.01 19.81
N TYR A 3 -32.88 -16.90 18.88
CA TYR A 3 -31.69 -16.08 19.06
C TYR A 3 -31.94 -14.68 18.54
N VAL A 4 -32.02 -13.74 19.49
CA VAL A 4 -32.01 -12.30 19.27
C VAL A 4 -30.59 -11.90 18.85
N VAL A 5 -30.42 -11.41 17.64
CA VAL A 5 -29.16 -10.78 17.21
C VAL A 5 -29.14 -9.36 17.78
N MET A 6 -28.38 -9.15 18.86
CA MET A 6 -28.07 -7.82 19.36
C MET A 6 -27.23 -7.06 18.34
N LYS A 7 -27.70 -5.87 17.97
CA LYS A 7 -26.87 -4.81 17.37
C LYS A 7 -25.75 -4.46 18.36
N GLY A 8 -24.51 -4.67 17.95
CA GLY A 8 -23.32 -4.19 18.63
C GLY A 8 -22.40 -3.51 17.62
N SER A 9 -22.30 -2.19 17.73
CA SER A 9 -21.43 -1.33 16.95
C SER A 9 -19.96 -1.63 17.21
N THR A 10 -19.18 -1.83 16.16
CA THR A 10 -17.72 -1.61 16.18
C THR A 10 -17.32 -0.77 14.97
N SER A 11 -17.34 0.54 15.16
CA SER A 11 -16.54 1.46 14.36
C SER A 11 -15.07 1.15 14.59
N GLN A 12 -14.41 0.51 13.63
CA GLN A 12 -12.97 0.60 13.37
C GLN A 12 -12.69 0.16 11.93
N GLY A 13 -13.28 0.89 10.98
CA GLY A 13 -13.01 0.74 9.55
C GLY A 13 -11.68 1.41 9.18
N GLY A 14 -10.57 0.72 9.41
CA GLY A 14 -9.32 1.06 8.76
C GLY A 14 -9.43 0.66 7.29
N ASN A 15 -9.31 1.64 6.39
CA ASN A 15 -9.34 1.50 4.93
C ASN A 15 -8.45 0.34 4.42
N MET A 16 -9.02 -0.87 4.32
CA MET A 16 -8.45 -1.96 3.55
C MET A 16 -8.93 -1.81 2.11
N LEU A 17 -7.98 -1.74 1.16
CA LEU A 17 -8.29 -1.77 -0.27
C LEU A 17 -9.10 -3.03 -0.59
N SER A 18 -10.16 -2.86 -1.36
CA SER A 18 -10.98 -3.97 -1.85
C SER A 18 -10.20 -4.86 -2.80
N GLU A 19 -10.63 -6.11 -2.95
CA GLU A 19 -10.02 -7.07 -3.89
C GLU A 19 -10.02 -6.56 -5.34
N LYS A 20 -10.99 -5.71 -5.70
CA LYS A 20 -11.08 -5.09 -7.03
C LYS A 20 -9.96 -4.06 -7.23
N GLU A 21 -9.70 -3.22 -6.22
CA GLU A 21 -8.59 -2.26 -6.22
C GLU A 21 -7.25 -3.00 -6.30
N ILE A 22 -7.08 -4.10 -5.54
CA ILE A 22 -5.86 -4.93 -5.57
C ILE A 22 -5.62 -5.55 -6.95
N ARG A 23 -6.67 -6.05 -7.62
CA ARG A 23 -6.55 -6.63 -8.97
C ARG A 23 -6.19 -5.58 -10.02
N GLN A 24 -6.73 -4.37 -9.91
CA GLN A 24 -6.42 -3.29 -10.83
C GLN A 24 -4.97 -2.83 -10.66
N ILE A 25 -4.52 -2.63 -9.43
CA ILE A 25 -3.12 -2.30 -9.11
C ILE A 25 -2.16 -3.39 -9.63
N ASN A 26 -2.50 -4.67 -9.48
CA ASN A 26 -1.70 -5.78 -10.01
C ASN A 26 -1.71 -5.87 -11.56
N GLY A 27 -2.84 -5.54 -12.18
CA GLY A 27 -2.98 -5.48 -13.64
C GLY A 27 -2.12 -4.36 -14.22
N ASP A 28 -2.10 -3.21 -13.56
CA ASP A 28 -1.29 -2.07 -13.95
C ASP A 28 0.19 -2.36 -13.68
N ALA A 29 0.55 -2.91 -12.51
CA ALA A 29 1.91 -3.30 -12.17
C ALA A 29 2.59 -4.20 -13.23
N ASN A 30 1.82 -5.11 -13.84
CA ASN A 30 2.28 -5.98 -14.93
C ASN A 30 2.28 -5.33 -16.32
N ARG A 31 1.58 -4.21 -16.51
CA ARG A 31 1.51 -3.44 -17.77
C ARG A 31 2.56 -2.31 -17.88
N LEU A 32 3.31 -2.03 -16.81
CA LEU A 32 4.26 -0.92 -16.65
C LEU A 32 5.57 -1.05 -17.46
N ASN A 33 5.47 -1.17 -18.79
CA ASN A 33 6.54 -0.81 -19.72
C ASN A 33 6.36 0.60 -20.32
N HIS A 34 5.39 1.38 -19.83
CA HIS A 34 5.17 2.76 -20.25
C HIS A 34 5.68 3.72 -19.17
N SER A 35 6.61 4.60 -19.55
CA SER A 35 6.92 5.83 -18.82
C SER A 35 5.64 6.62 -18.58
N LEU A 36 5.46 7.20 -17.39
CA LEU A 36 4.33 8.08 -17.07
C LEU A 36 4.13 9.14 -18.14
N SER A 37 2.88 9.49 -18.41
CA SER A 37 2.58 10.65 -19.25
C SER A 37 3.10 11.94 -18.59
N PRO A 38 3.40 13.00 -19.37
CA PRO A 38 3.78 14.30 -18.81
C PRO A 38 2.75 14.86 -17.81
N GLU A 39 1.46 14.63 -18.07
CA GLU A 39 0.37 15.03 -17.17
C GLU A 39 0.49 14.34 -15.80
N MET A 40 0.75 13.03 -15.79
CA MET A 40 0.88 12.28 -14.54
C MET A 40 2.15 12.63 -13.78
N HIS A 41 3.22 13.01 -14.47
CA HIS A 41 4.41 13.59 -13.84
C HIS A 41 4.08 14.93 -13.16
N GLU A 42 3.26 15.78 -13.79
CA GLU A 42 2.83 17.06 -13.20
C GLU A 42 1.97 16.83 -11.94
N LYS A 43 1.00 15.91 -12.01
CA LYS A 43 0.17 15.54 -10.84
C LYS A 43 1.02 15.01 -9.69
N LEU A 44 1.95 14.10 -9.97
CA LEU A 44 2.87 13.58 -8.95
C LEU A 44 3.71 14.70 -8.33
N ASN A 45 4.22 15.64 -9.13
CA ASN A 45 4.98 16.77 -8.58
C ASN A 45 4.13 17.66 -7.66
N LYS A 46 2.85 17.90 -8.00
CA LYS A 46 1.90 18.65 -7.15
C LYS A 46 1.63 17.91 -5.84
N ILE A 47 1.36 16.61 -5.92
CA ILE A 47 1.17 15.73 -4.75
C ILE A 47 2.38 15.79 -3.82
N LEU A 48 3.59 15.71 -4.36
CA LEU A 48 4.82 15.70 -3.57
C LEU A 48 5.19 17.09 -3.00
N ALA A 49 4.62 18.16 -3.53
CA ALA A 49 4.84 19.52 -3.04
C ALA A 49 3.95 19.87 -1.83
N ASP A 50 2.79 19.21 -1.66
CA ASP A 50 1.93 19.38 -0.49
C ASP A 50 2.23 18.27 0.54
N GLU A 51 2.70 18.65 1.73
CA GLU A 51 3.12 17.70 2.76
C GLU A 51 1.98 16.74 3.18
N GLU A 52 0.74 17.21 3.26
CA GLU A 52 -0.40 16.41 3.68
C GLU A 52 -0.77 15.37 2.61
N VAL A 53 -0.82 15.80 1.34
CA VAL A 53 -1.12 14.93 0.21
C VAL A 53 0.02 13.94 -0.03
N ALA A 54 1.27 14.39 0.09
CA ALA A 54 2.45 13.53 -0.01
C ALA A 54 2.42 12.43 1.07
N ASN A 55 2.09 12.78 2.31
CA ASN A 55 1.94 11.79 3.39
C ASN A 55 0.84 10.76 3.10
N PHE A 56 -0.31 11.21 2.56
CA PHE A 56 -1.38 10.32 2.12
C PHE A 56 -0.90 9.38 1.00
N PHE A 57 -0.27 9.93 -0.03
CA PHE A 57 0.28 9.17 -1.16
C PHE A 57 1.29 8.12 -0.69
N TYR A 58 2.27 8.50 0.14
CA TYR A 58 3.26 7.58 0.67
C TYR A 58 2.63 6.50 1.55
N ALA A 59 1.63 6.82 2.36
CA ALA A 59 0.91 5.81 3.15
C ALA A 59 0.24 4.77 2.23
N LYS A 60 -0.38 5.19 1.12
CA LYS A 60 -0.97 4.29 0.12
C LYS A 60 0.08 3.47 -0.63
N LEU A 61 1.16 4.10 -1.07
CA LEU A 61 2.29 3.44 -1.72
C LEU A 61 2.88 2.35 -0.83
N TYR A 62 3.18 2.66 0.43
CA TYR A 62 3.76 1.69 1.36
C TYR A 62 2.79 0.57 1.70
N THR A 63 1.51 0.89 1.90
CA THR A 63 0.47 -0.13 2.13
C THR A 63 0.38 -1.10 0.96
N THR A 64 0.40 -0.58 -0.27
CA THR A 64 0.36 -1.38 -1.50
C THR A 64 1.59 -2.27 -1.61
N ALA A 65 2.79 -1.71 -1.41
CA ALA A 65 4.04 -2.47 -1.40
C ALA A 65 4.02 -3.63 -0.39
N LEU A 66 3.54 -3.38 0.83
CA LEU A 66 3.43 -4.40 1.87
C LEU A 66 2.44 -5.51 1.50
N GLN A 67 1.29 -5.14 0.92
CA GLN A 67 0.29 -6.12 0.45
C GLN A 67 0.84 -6.97 -0.69
N LEU A 68 1.58 -6.37 -1.62
CA LEU A 68 2.24 -7.10 -2.70
C LEU A 68 3.23 -8.12 -2.14
N LEU A 69 4.10 -7.72 -1.21
CA LEU A 69 5.01 -8.64 -0.51
C LEU A 69 4.28 -9.78 0.18
N PHE A 70 3.17 -9.47 0.86
CA PHE A 70 2.35 -10.47 1.53
C PHE A 70 1.79 -11.51 0.55
N ASN A 71 1.32 -11.05 -0.61
CA ASN A 71 0.70 -11.91 -1.62
C ASN A 71 1.71 -12.70 -2.48
N THR A 72 2.90 -12.17 -2.70
CA THR A 72 3.94 -12.83 -3.52
C THR A 72 4.79 -13.80 -2.73
N THR A 73 4.91 -13.61 -1.41
CA THR A 73 5.68 -14.51 -0.57
C THR A 73 4.99 -15.88 -0.52
N LYS A 74 5.56 -16.87 -1.21
CA LYS A 74 5.11 -18.26 -1.14
C LYS A 74 5.41 -18.81 0.25
N ILE A 75 4.38 -19.05 1.04
CA ILE A 75 4.52 -19.65 2.36
C ILE A 75 3.98 -21.07 2.27
N SER A 76 4.75 -22.03 2.79
CA SER A 76 4.44 -23.46 2.67
C SER A 76 3.00 -23.72 3.09
N GLU A 77 2.27 -24.48 2.27
CA GLU A 77 0.83 -24.77 2.38
C GLU A 77 0.40 -25.49 3.67
N ASP A 78 1.34 -25.84 4.56
CA ASP A 78 1.12 -26.68 5.72
C ASP A 78 0.64 -25.94 6.98
N ARG A 79 0.04 -24.75 6.82
CA ARG A 79 -0.44 -23.94 7.95
C ARG A 79 -1.97 -23.90 7.98
N ASN A 80 -2.55 -24.61 8.95
CA ASN A 80 -3.97 -24.50 9.35
C ASN A 80 -4.33 -23.16 10.03
N THR A 81 -3.42 -22.18 10.06
CA THR A 81 -3.59 -20.88 10.69
C THR A 81 -3.55 -19.75 9.67
N PRO A 82 -4.45 -18.75 9.78
CA PRO A 82 -4.40 -17.56 8.92
C PRO A 82 -3.06 -16.84 9.09
N LEU A 83 -2.39 -16.60 7.97
CA LEU A 83 -1.13 -15.88 7.92
C LEU A 83 -1.32 -14.42 8.33
N LYS A 84 -0.54 -13.97 9.33
CA LYS A 84 -0.52 -12.56 9.72
C LYS A 84 0.55 -11.85 8.92
N MET A 85 0.31 -10.58 8.61
CA MET A 85 1.27 -9.76 7.87
C MET A 85 2.65 -9.70 8.56
N GLN A 86 2.67 -9.75 9.90
CA GLN A 86 3.90 -9.85 10.69
C GLN A 86 4.74 -11.09 10.34
N ASP A 87 4.11 -12.25 10.13
CA ASP A 87 4.81 -13.51 9.87
C ASP A 87 5.55 -13.50 8.52
N VAL A 88 5.14 -12.61 7.61
CA VAL A 88 5.75 -12.42 6.29
C VAL A 88 6.83 -11.34 6.32
N LEU A 89 6.60 -10.27 7.08
CA LEU A 89 7.47 -9.10 7.11
C LEU A 89 8.68 -9.26 8.02
N GLU A 90 8.56 -9.99 9.14
CA GLU A 90 9.68 -10.20 10.07
C GLU A 90 10.86 -10.95 9.45
N PRO A 91 10.67 -12.05 8.67
CA PRO A 91 11.75 -12.69 7.93
C PRO A 91 12.44 -11.76 6.92
N LEU A 92 11.72 -10.75 6.43
CA LEU A 92 12.23 -9.73 5.51
C LEU A 92 12.91 -8.57 6.26
N GLY A 93 13.05 -8.67 7.59
CA GLY A 93 13.71 -7.68 8.43
C GLY A 93 12.86 -6.46 8.80
N ILE A 94 11.57 -6.47 8.48
CA ILE A 94 10.63 -5.38 8.79
C ILE A 94 9.84 -5.74 10.05
N LYS A 95 10.20 -5.13 11.17
CA LYS A 95 9.54 -5.37 12.46
C LYS A 95 8.14 -4.76 12.50
N TYR A 96 7.28 -5.30 13.36
CA TYR A 96 5.90 -4.85 13.52
C TYR A 96 5.72 -3.33 13.71
N PHE A 97 6.56 -2.68 14.52
CA PHE A 97 6.47 -1.23 14.72
C PHE A 97 6.89 -0.43 13.49
N GLN A 98 7.82 -0.96 12.68
CA GLN A 98 8.27 -0.35 11.43
C GLN A 98 7.17 -0.44 10.37
N TYR A 99 6.51 -1.60 10.29
CA TYR A 99 5.31 -1.81 9.49
C TYR A 99 4.20 -0.80 9.85
N LYS A 100 3.88 -0.63 11.15
CA LYS A 100 2.89 0.35 11.58
C LYS A 100 3.25 1.79 11.19
N ALA A 101 4.54 2.15 11.28
CA ALA A 101 5.00 3.47 10.87
C ALA A 101 4.84 3.69 9.35
N LEU A 102 5.12 2.66 8.54
CA LEU A 102 4.92 2.69 7.09
C LEU A 102 3.44 2.90 6.73
N LEU A 103 2.51 2.23 7.40
CA LEU A 103 1.07 2.43 7.18
C LEU A 103 0.58 3.86 7.44
N GLN A 104 1.34 4.64 8.21
CA GLN A 104 1.03 6.04 8.50
C GLN A 104 1.79 7.02 7.60
N GLY A 105 2.52 6.52 6.59
CA GLY A 105 3.42 7.34 5.77
C GLY A 105 4.71 7.78 6.48
N LYS A 106 4.93 7.36 7.74
CA LYS A 106 6.02 7.82 8.63
C LYS A 106 7.23 6.88 8.66
N GLY A 107 7.50 6.20 7.55
CA GLY A 107 8.65 5.29 7.44
C GLY A 107 9.98 6.03 7.57
N LYS A 108 10.87 5.57 8.47
CA LYS A 108 12.27 6.04 8.47
C LYS A 108 12.98 5.56 7.20
N ALA A 109 13.99 6.30 6.75
CA ALA A 109 14.78 5.94 5.55
C ALA A 109 15.33 4.51 5.61
N SER A 110 15.80 4.06 6.78
CA SER A 110 16.26 2.68 6.96
C SER A 110 15.15 1.64 6.77
N THR A 111 13.95 1.90 7.28
CA THR A 111 12.77 1.05 7.08
C THR A 111 12.34 1.03 5.61
N LEU A 112 12.39 2.17 4.92
CA LEU A 112 12.08 2.25 3.50
C LEU A 112 13.06 1.42 2.67
N ASN A 113 14.37 1.52 2.95
CA ASN A 113 15.37 0.71 2.26
C ASN A 113 15.15 -0.79 2.46
N GLN A 114 14.73 -1.21 3.65
CA GLN A 114 14.35 -2.61 3.92
C GLN A 114 13.13 -3.03 3.09
N LEU A 115 12.11 -2.18 2.99
CA LEU A 115 10.94 -2.43 2.15
C LEU A 115 11.31 -2.55 0.68
N ILE A 116 12.11 -1.62 0.15
CA ILE A 116 12.58 -1.63 -1.24
C ILE A 116 13.39 -2.90 -1.52
N HIS A 117 14.28 -3.29 -0.61
CA HIS A 117 15.07 -4.50 -0.74
C HIS A 117 14.19 -5.76 -0.74
N ALA A 118 13.21 -5.83 0.16
CA ALA A 118 12.25 -6.92 0.22
C ALA A 118 11.44 -7.05 -1.08
N LEU A 119 10.98 -5.92 -1.64
CA LEU A 119 10.28 -5.89 -2.93
C LEU A 119 11.16 -6.43 -4.06
N ALA A 120 12.42 -5.98 -4.10
CA ALA A 120 13.37 -6.41 -5.12
C ALA A 120 13.64 -7.92 -5.06
N LEU A 121 13.72 -8.52 -3.86
CA LEU A 121 13.84 -9.98 -3.70
C LEU A 121 12.64 -10.76 -4.25
N GLN A 122 11.47 -10.12 -4.33
CA GLN A 122 10.26 -10.67 -4.93
C GLN A 122 10.09 -10.28 -6.41
N GLY A 123 11.09 -9.61 -7.01
CA GLY A 123 11.02 -9.13 -8.39
C GLY A 123 10.11 -7.91 -8.60
N ILE A 124 9.74 -7.21 -7.53
CA ILE A 124 8.85 -6.04 -7.56
C ILE A 124 9.70 -4.77 -7.54
N GLU A 125 9.54 -3.92 -8.56
CA GLU A 125 10.28 -2.66 -8.64
C GLU A 125 9.55 -1.54 -7.90
N TYR A 126 10.17 -1.01 -6.85
CA TYR A 126 9.60 0.12 -6.09
C TYR A 126 9.37 1.37 -6.96
N SER A 127 10.27 1.66 -7.91
CA SER A 127 10.13 2.77 -8.84
C SER A 127 8.86 2.67 -9.69
N LYS A 128 8.43 1.45 -10.06
CA LYS A 128 7.18 1.23 -10.79
C LYS A 128 5.96 1.53 -9.93
N LEU A 129 6.01 1.15 -8.65
CA LEU A 129 4.94 1.48 -7.69
C LEU A 129 4.86 3.00 -7.45
N LEU A 130 6.00 3.66 -7.29
CA LEU A 130 6.08 5.11 -7.10
C LEU A 130 5.45 5.88 -8.28
N HIS A 131 5.58 5.34 -9.48
CA HIS A 131 5.04 5.91 -10.71
C HIS A 131 3.75 5.22 -11.18
N SER A 132 2.99 4.63 -10.24
CA SER A 132 1.69 4.03 -10.56
C SER A 132 0.65 5.13 -10.80
N GLU A 133 0.07 5.16 -11.99
CA GLU A 133 -1.00 6.12 -12.34
C GLU A 133 -2.17 6.03 -11.36
N ALA A 134 -2.60 4.82 -11.00
CA ALA A 134 -3.69 4.60 -10.04
C ALA A 134 -3.40 5.20 -8.64
N LEU A 135 -2.15 5.12 -8.17
CA LEU A 135 -1.77 5.73 -6.88
C LEU A 135 -1.71 7.25 -6.96
N ILE A 136 -1.25 7.78 -8.10
CA ILE A 136 -1.21 9.22 -8.35
C ILE A 136 -2.64 9.77 -8.43
N GLU A 137 -3.52 9.14 -9.19
CA GLU A 137 -4.94 9.54 -9.30
C GLU A 137 -5.64 9.50 -7.95
N MET A 138 -5.43 8.46 -7.14
CA MET A 138 -6.02 8.40 -5.79
C MET A 138 -5.59 9.56 -4.89
N ALA A 139 -4.34 10.03 -5.02
CA ALA A 139 -3.84 11.16 -4.27
C ALA A 139 -4.30 12.51 -4.85
N ASP A 140 -4.43 12.61 -6.17
CA ASP A 140 -4.99 13.77 -6.88
C ASP A 140 -6.47 13.99 -6.51
N ASP A 141 -7.25 12.91 -6.45
CA ASP A 141 -8.63 12.91 -5.97
C ASP A 141 -8.72 13.36 -4.50
N TYR A 142 -7.80 12.88 -3.65
CA TYR A 142 -7.73 13.30 -2.25
C TYR A 142 -7.46 14.81 -2.13
N MET A 143 -6.51 15.32 -2.91
CA MET A 143 -6.17 16.75 -2.97
C MET A 143 -7.37 17.60 -3.43
N THR A 144 -7.99 17.21 -4.55
CA THR A 144 -9.03 17.99 -5.23
C THR A 144 -10.38 17.91 -4.49
N HIS A 145 -10.77 16.73 -4.03
CA HIS A 145 -12.12 16.46 -3.54
C HIS A 145 -12.23 16.39 -2.01
N ILE A 146 -11.15 16.06 -1.30
CA ILE A 146 -11.19 16.00 0.17
C ILE A 146 -10.60 17.26 0.79
N LEU A 147 -9.47 17.74 0.28
CA LEU A 147 -8.86 18.98 0.80
C LEU A 147 -9.41 20.24 0.09
N GLY A 148 -10.02 20.09 -1.09
CA GLY A 148 -10.55 21.21 -1.87
C GLY A 148 -9.45 22.13 -2.39
N LYS A 149 -8.27 21.56 -2.67
CA LYS A 149 -7.06 22.26 -3.13
C LYS A 149 -6.87 22.11 -4.64
#